data_AF-A0A952SLC0-F1
#
_entry.id   AF-A0A952SLC0-F1
#
_cell.length_a   1.000
_cell.length_b   1.000
_cell.length_c   1.000
_cell.angle_alpha   90.00
_cell.angle_beta   90.00
_cell.angle_gamma   90.00
#
_symmetry.space_group_name_H-M   'P 1'
#
loop_
_entity.id
_entity.type
_entity.pdbx_description
1 polymer ?
#
loop_
_entity_poly.entity_id
_entity_poly.type
_entity_poly.pdbx_seq_one_letter_code
_entity_poly.pdbx_strand_id
1 'polypeptide(L)'
;MNQTFYDREGVYPVILGAGLTGLAISRALSAAEMTHVLVGDRPTETPRLGESLNADGSLEIMRQFPDLARFCFDKHRVALFFGGHALSFDSLQYAAGHAYYRLLGYPSTVQLRHVDRVSFDRALFETAIASKHCIHISDRVIALDYKPASDHIAAVILASGKTIAATYVFDATNQACFVARKLGVQVQQIGETRRVVFAHYRAANGAATPPPPWMDATSLLRLDSQEDPVEGLAWCIPLGDYVSVGISIDPERSGASAALLLDWVEQAYAARGMDVHAAFPNRSLPVDHQYVHYNHERCYGRNWLLAGSSCCQFWFPSASGVATGLIAARLAPDVLKSPTETPLLYQAYIDQAATSHAGLDWLVRDDPWSVTFDEVERRSQAMVVGNVKRLGGYLGLHDGPPELMFGDALWRLYEGDRFLANPVQIDSALPKAQGTRLFATANEPNPWQNEMIDVPVLTRPSNLQGPQAILGLVDVLSGRRDVASSTELVRPDVQLQIDHFQLQGSEQWHAWVTF
;
A
#
# COMPACT_ATOMS: atom_id res chain seq x y z
N MET A 1 5.28 -34.60 -20.07
CA MET A 1 5.07 -35.41 -18.85
C MET A 1 4.40 -34.48 -17.84
N ASN A 2 3.18 -34.65 -17.32
CA ASN A 2 2.18 -35.73 -17.35
C ASN A 2 0.79 -35.10 -17.50
N GLN A 3 -0.04 -35.67 -18.36
CA GLN A 3 -1.36 -35.15 -18.75
C GLN A 3 -2.50 -35.97 -18.14
N THR A 4 -2.33 -36.51 -16.93
CA THR A 4 -3.22 -37.50 -16.31
C THR A 4 -3.49 -37.24 -14.83
N PHE A 5 -4.00 -36.04 -14.50
CA PHE A 5 -4.48 -35.73 -13.13
C PHE A 5 -5.91 -35.17 -13.06
N TYR A 6 -6.66 -35.10 -14.16
CA TYR A 6 -7.96 -34.39 -14.20
C TYR A 6 -9.21 -35.23 -13.93
N ASP A 7 -9.07 -36.52 -13.58
CA ASP A 7 -10.20 -37.43 -13.31
C ASP A 7 -10.61 -37.52 -11.83
N ARG A 8 -10.15 -36.61 -10.97
CA ARG A 8 -10.78 -36.46 -9.65
C ARG A 8 -11.91 -35.44 -9.76
N GLU A 9 -13.12 -35.94 -9.55
CA GLU A 9 -14.35 -35.23 -9.16
C GLU A 9 -14.17 -34.42 -7.85
N GLY A 10 -13.09 -33.65 -7.73
CA GLY A 10 -12.82 -32.83 -6.58
C GLY A 10 -13.53 -31.49 -6.72
N VAL A 11 -14.41 -31.20 -5.77
CA VAL A 11 -14.90 -29.83 -5.57
C VAL A 11 -13.79 -29.08 -4.84
N TYR A 12 -13.27 -28.02 -5.44
CA TYR A 12 -12.13 -27.25 -4.91
C TYR A 12 -12.49 -25.77 -4.77
N PRO A 13 -11.79 -25.02 -3.91
CA PRO A 13 -11.81 -23.56 -4.01
C PRO A 13 -11.16 -23.16 -5.35
N VAL A 14 -11.76 -22.18 -6.03
CA VAL A 14 -11.34 -21.70 -7.35
C VAL A 14 -10.95 -20.23 -7.27
N ILE A 15 -9.75 -19.91 -7.76
CA ILE A 15 -9.24 -18.54 -7.86
C ILE A 15 -9.35 -18.11 -9.32
N LEU A 16 -10.06 -17.02 -9.57
CA LEU A 16 -10.24 -16.45 -10.91
C LEU A 16 -9.24 -15.30 -11.10
N GLY A 17 -8.32 -15.45 -12.05
CA GLY A 17 -7.30 -14.45 -12.37
C GLY A 17 -5.94 -14.78 -11.74
N ALA A 18 -4.91 -14.88 -12.60
CA ALA A 18 -3.53 -15.17 -12.21
C ALA A 18 -2.64 -13.91 -12.14
N GLY A 19 -3.22 -12.77 -11.73
CA GLY A 19 -2.45 -11.58 -11.34
C GLY A 19 -1.94 -11.68 -9.89
N LEU A 20 -1.21 -10.66 -9.42
CA LEU A 20 -0.62 -10.61 -8.07
C LEU A 20 -1.60 -11.08 -6.97
N THR A 21 -2.83 -10.56 -6.93
CA THR A 21 -3.83 -10.95 -5.93
C THR A 21 -4.16 -12.45 -5.96
N GLY A 22 -4.45 -13.01 -7.12
CA GLY A 22 -4.81 -14.43 -7.25
C GLY A 22 -3.62 -15.35 -6.97
N LEU A 23 -2.42 -14.94 -7.38
CA LEU A 23 -1.19 -15.65 -7.08
C LEU A 23 -0.84 -15.62 -5.59
N ALA A 24 -1.06 -14.50 -4.91
CA ALA A 24 -0.90 -14.39 -3.48
C ALA A 24 -1.87 -15.30 -2.73
N ILE A 25 -3.15 -15.32 -3.12
CA ILE A 25 -4.16 -16.26 -2.58
C ILE A 25 -3.71 -17.71 -2.80
N SER A 26 -3.26 -18.05 -4.01
CA SER A 26 -2.78 -19.40 -4.35
C SER A 26 -1.59 -19.84 -3.48
N ARG A 27 -0.65 -18.94 -3.20
CA ARG A 27 0.48 -19.18 -2.30
C ARG A 27 0.04 -19.37 -0.85
N ALA A 28 -0.88 -18.54 -0.37
CA ALA A 28 -1.42 -18.65 0.99
C ALA A 28 -2.16 -19.99 1.20
N LEU A 29 -3.01 -20.38 0.24
CA LEU A 29 -3.70 -21.67 0.27
C LEU A 29 -2.71 -22.85 0.17
N SER A 30 -1.70 -22.75 -0.68
CA SER A 30 -0.63 -23.77 -0.78
C SER A 30 0.14 -23.93 0.53
N ALA A 31 0.47 -22.83 1.20
CA ALA A 31 1.19 -22.85 2.47
C ALA A 31 0.35 -23.47 3.60
N ALA A 32 -0.99 -23.37 3.51
CA ALA A 32 -1.94 -24.05 4.37
C ALA A 32 -2.27 -25.48 3.93
N GLU A 33 -1.53 -26.05 2.96
CA GLU A 33 -1.73 -27.38 2.38
C GLU A 33 -3.13 -27.60 1.76
N MET A 34 -3.80 -26.53 1.34
CA MET A 34 -5.14 -26.57 0.75
C MET A 34 -5.05 -26.68 -0.78
N THR A 35 -5.52 -27.81 -1.31
CA THR A 35 -5.62 -28.01 -2.76
C THR A 35 -6.68 -27.09 -3.36
N HIS A 36 -6.30 -26.34 -4.40
CA HIS A 36 -7.14 -25.32 -5.03
C HIS A 36 -6.89 -25.26 -6.54
N VAL A 37 -7.81 -24.63 -7.26
CA VAL A 37 -7.68 -24.38 -8.70
C VAL A 37 -7.36 -22.91 -8.94
N LEU A 38 -6.29 -22.63 -9.70
CA LEU A 38 -5.95 -21.30 -10.17
C LEU A 38 -6.26 -21.20 -11.67
N VAL A 39 -7.17 -20.32 -12.06
CA VAL A 39 -7.54 -20.09 -13.46
C VAL A 39 -6.97 -18.78 -13.95
N GLY A 40 -6.20 -18.82 -15.02
CA GLY A 40 -5.69 -17.63 -15.71
C GLY A 40 -4.32 -17.85 -16.33
N ASP A 41 -3.96 -16.96 -17.25
CA ASP A 41 -2.70 -17.05 -17.98
C ASP A 41 -1.52 -16.49 -17.20
N ARG A 42 -0.32 -16.90 -17.62
CA ARG A 42 0.94 -16.38 -17.09
C ARG A 42 1.01 -14.85 -17.25
N PRO A 43 1.50 -14.11 -16.24
CA PRO A 43 1.79 -12.69 -16.37
C PRO A 43 2.75 -12.42 -17.55
N THR A 44 2.44 -11.40 -18.34
CA THR A 44 3.28 -10.86 -19.41
C THR A 44 4.30 -9.84 -18.86
N GLU A 45 5.30 -9.51 -19.68
CA GLU A 45 6.31 -8.46 -19.44
C GLU A 45 5.79 -7.02 -19.61
N THR A 46 4.48 -6.86 -19.82
CA THR A 46 3.84 -5.55 -19.98
C THR A 46 3.95 -4.75 -18.66
N PRO A 47 4.26 -3.44 -18.70
CA PRO A 47 4.23 -2.57 -17.54
C PRO A 47 2.95 -2.73 -16.70
N ARG A 48 3.06 -2.70 -15.36
CA ARG A 48 1.95 -2.91 -14.42
C ARG A 48 1.92 -1.83 -13.36
N LEU A 49 0.71 -1.34 -13.05
CA LEU A 49 0.48 -0.44 -11.92
C LEU A 49 0.59 -1.16 -10.58
N GLY A 50 0.90 -0.42 -9.52
CA GLY A 50 0.99 -0.90 -8.14
C GLY A 50 2.41 -1.22 -7.69
N GLU A 51 3.35 -0.34 -8.04
CA GLU A 51 4.79 -0.51 -7.78
C GLU A 51 5.24 0.19 -6.49
N SER A 52 4.57 1.27 -6.08
CA SER A 52 4.80 1.92 -4.77
C SER A 52 3.81 1.40 -3.74
N LEU A 53 4.32 0.80 -2.66
CA LEU A 53 3.52 0.20 -1.60
C LEU A 53 3.37 1.14 -0.40
N ASN A 54 2.20 1.11 0.22
CA ASN A 54 1.98 1.72 1.53
C ASN A 54 2.57 0.83 2.65
N ALA A 55 2.40 1.23 3.91
CA ALA A 55 2.95 0.50 5.06
C ALA A 55 2.42 -0.94 5.14
N ASP A 56 1.10 -1.10 5.12
CA ASP A 56 0.41 -2.39 5.20
C ASP A 56 0.77 -3.31 4.02
N GLY A 57 0.82 -2.79 2.79
CA GLY A 57 1.27 -3.54 1.62
C GLY A 57 2.75 -3.95 1.70
N SER A 58 3.61 -3.07 2.22
CA SER A 58 5.04 -3.37 2.41
C SER A 58 5.26 -4.46 3.46
N LEU A 59 4.48 -4.43 4.55
CA LEU A 59 4.51 -5.48 5.57
C LEU A 59 4.06 -6.82 5.00
N GLU A 60 2.92 -6.83 4.35
CA GLU A 60 2.32 -8.07 3.87
C GLU A 60 3.11 -8.71 2.74
N ILE A 61 3.69 -7.92 1.82
CA ILE A 61 4.48 -8.50 0.73
C ILE A 61 5.74 -9.19 1.29
N MET A 62 6.40 -8.57 2.28
CA MET A 62 7.60 -9.12 2.90
C MET A 62 7.29 -10.31 3.80
N ARG A 63 6.13 -10.30 4.48
CA ARG A 63 5.66 -11.41 5.32
C ARG A 63 5.28 -12.63 4.48
N GLN A 64 4.57 -12.43 3.37
CA GLN A 64 4.07 -13.52 2.55
C GLN A 64 5.12 -14.08 1.59
N PHE A 65 6.09 -13.27 1.16
CA PHE A 65 7.06 -13.64 0.13
C PHE A 65 8.52 -13.26 0.48
N PRO A 66 9.05 -13.72 1.62
CA PRO A 66 10.44 -13.45 1.99
C PRO A 66 11.44 -14.00 0.96
N ASP A 67 11.09 -15.07 0.25
CA ASP A 67 11.88 -15.68 -0.84
C ASP A 67 11.95 -14.84 -2.12
N LEU A 68 11.07 -13.83 -2.24
CA LEU A 68 10.99 -12.91 -3.37
C LEU A 68 11.44 -11.48 -3.02
N ALA A 69 11.99 -11.27 -1.82
CA ALA A 69 12.44 -9.97 -1.32
C ALA A 69 13.41 -9.23 -2.26
N ARG A 70 14.16 -9.96 -3.10
CA ARG A 70 15.09 -9.39 -4.09
C ARG A 70 14.42 -8.51 -5.16
N PHE A 71 13.09 -8.59 -5.31
CA PHE A 71 12.32 -7.74 -6.23
C PHE A 71 11.66 -6.56 -5.51
N CYS A 72 11.92 -6.40 -4.21
CA CYS A 72 11.42 -5.30 -3.39
C CYS A 72 12.58 -4.34 -3.10
N PHE A 73 12.38 -3.05 -3.35
CA PHE A 73 13.36 -2.01 -3.13
C PHE A 73 12.93 -1.12 -1.97
N ASP A 74 13.89 -0.57 -1.25
CA ASP A 74 13.63 0.36 -0.15
C ASP A 74 13.12 1.69 -0.72
N LYS A 75 11.97 2.14 -0.22
CA LYS A 75 11.42 3.48 -0.46
C LYS A 75 11.59 4.27 0.83
N HIS A 76 12.49 5.25 0.79
CA HIS A 76 12.81 6.06 1.96
C HIS A 76 11.85 7.21 2.16
N ARG A 77 11.31 7.76 1.06
CA ARG A 77 10.42 8.92 1.12
C ARG A 77 9.38 8.95 0.01
N VAL A 78 8.37 9.77 0.20
CA VAL A 78 7.44 10.21 -0.83
C VAL A 78 7.59 11.71 -0.97
N ALA A 79 7.97 12.20 -2.14
CA ALA A 79 7.99 13.62 -2.45
C ALA A 79 6.71 13.99 -3.19
N LEU A 80 6.10 15.13 -2.86
CA LEU A 80 4.95 15.68 -3.56
C LEU A 80 5.23 17.14 -3.94
N PHE A 81 5.13 17.45 -5.22
CA PHE A 81 5.19 18.81 -5.75
C PHE A 81 3.77 19.28 -6.08
N PHE A 82 3.31 20.35 -5.44
CA PHE A 82 1.95 20.87 -5.56
C PHE A 82 1.96 22.41 -5.65
N GLY A 83 1.90 22.94 -6.89
CA GLY A 83 1.87 24.38 -7.13
C GLY A 83 3.16 25.03 -6.65
N GLY A 84 3.06 26.01 -5.75
CA GLY A 84 4.22 26.65 -5.12
C GLY A 84 4.92 25.83 -4.04
N HIS A 85 4.40 24.64 -3.69
CA HIS A 85 4.82 23.88 -2.51
C HIS A 85 5.53 22.57 -2.88
N ALA A 86 6.48 22.15 -2.05
CA ALA A 86 6.97 20.77 -2.05
C ALA A 86 6.87 20.18 -0.65
N LEU A 87 6.47 18.91 -0.61
CA LEU A 87 6.29 18.14 0.60
C LEU A 87 7.19 16.91 0.53
N SER A 88 7.92 16.65 1.61
CA SER A 88 8.56 15.35 1.83
C SER A 88 7.82 14.64 2.95
N PHE A 89 7.35 13.44 2.64
CA PHE A 89 6.92 12.47 3.62
C PHE A 89 8.08 11.52 3.80
N ASP A 90 8.87 11.75 4.83
CA ASP A 90 9.84 10.74 5.22
C ASP A 90 9.05 9.54 5.71
N SER A 91 9.47 8.35 5.26
CA SER A 91 8.86 7.13 5.76
C SER A 91 8.99 7.06 7.29
N LEU A 92 8.25 6.17 7.94
CA LEU A 92 8.30 5.90 9.39
C LEU A 92 9.69 5.41 9.89
N GLN A 93 10.77 5.74 9.18
CA GLN A 93 12.18 5.52 9.45
C GLN A 93 12.71 6.21 10.73
N TYR A 94 11.86 6.93 11.46
CA TYR A 94 12.21 7.44 12.78
C TYR A 94 12.20 6.32 13.83
N ALA A 95 13.04 6.45 14.86
CA ALA A 95 13.13 5.51 15.97
C ALA A 95 11.77 5.14 16.58
N ALA A 96 10.82 6.09 16.61
CA ALA A 96 9.45 5.86 17.09
C ALA A 96 8.63 4.91 16.19
N GLY A 97 8.72 5.05 14.85
CA GLY A 97 8.05 4.15 13.91
C GLY A 97 8.68 2.74 13.92
N HIS A 98 10.01 2.66 13.98
CA HIS A 98 10.73 1.41 14.17
C HIS A 98 10.41 0.73 15.50
N ALA A 99 10.33 1.49 16.60
CA ALA A 99 9.93 0.98 17.90
C ALA A 99 8.47 0.50 17.86
N TYR A 100 7.56 1.25 17.23
CA TYR A 100 6.16 0.86 17.06
C TYR A 100 6.01 -0.47 16.30
N TYR A 101 6.65 -0.63 15.14
CA TYR A 101 6.62 -1.89 14.40
C TYR A 101 7.24 -3.05 15.18
N ARG A 102 8.35 -2.80 15.90
CA ARG A 102 8.99 -3.82 16.74
C ARG A 102 8.10 -4.24 17.91
N LEU A 103 7.39 -3.30 18.54
CA LEU A 103 6.40 -3.57 19.59
C LEU A 103 5.21 -4.40 19.08
N LEU A 104 4.91 -4.30 17.78
CA LEU A 104 3.90 -5.11 17.10
C LEU A 104 4.45 -6.46 16.60
N GLY A 105 5.69 -6.83 16.95
CA GLY A 105 6.31 -8.09 16.55
C GLY A 105 6.87 -8.11 15.12
N TYR A 106 6.92 -6.96 14.44
CA TYR A 106 7.51 -6.85 13.11
C TYR A 106 9.02 -6.58 13.18
N PRO A 107 9.80 -6.99 12.15
CA PRO A 107 11.21 -6.64 12.06
C PRO A 107 11.40 -5.12 12.16
N SER A 108 12.42 -4.65 12.87
CA SER A 108 12.71 -3.22 13.03
C SER A 108 13.06 -2.49 11.73
N THR A 109 12.95 -3.13 10.56
CA THR A 109 13.29 -2.60 9.24
C THR A 109 12.06 -2.47 8.35
N VAL A 110 10.87 -2.17 8.91
CA VAL A 110 9.68 -1.86 8.10
C VAL A 110 9.91 -0.54 7.37
N GLN A 111 10.59 -0.67 6.24
CA GLN A 111 10.76 0.37 5.26
C GLN A 111 9.63 0.22 4.26
N LEU A 112 9.05 1.35 3.84
CA LEU A 112 8.12 1.32 2.73
C LEU A 112 8.86 0.71 1.53
N ARG A 113 8.14 -0.01 0.68
CA ARG A 113 8.75 -0.73 -0.45
C ARG A 113 8.26 -0.21 -1.78
N HIS A 114 9.15 -0.24 -2.75
CA HIS A 114 8.78 -0.41 -4.15
C HIS A 114 8.86 -1.89 -4.52
N VAL A 115 8.08 -2.34 -5.49
CA VAL A 115 8.12 -3.72 -6.00
C VAL A 115 8.19 -3.73 -7.52
N ASP A 116 9.19 -4.42 -8.08
CA ASP A 116 9.26 -4.71 -9.51
C ASP A 116 8.15 -5.68 -9.87
N ARG A 117 7.00 -5.14 -10.26
CA ARG A 117 5.80 -5.92 -10.60
C ARG A 117 5.99 -6.85 -11.80
N VAL A 118 6.95 -6.58 -12.68
CA VAL A 118 7.18 -7.44 -13.84
C VAL A 118 7.91 -8.71 -13.39
N SER A 119 9.05 -8.56 -12.72
CA SER A 119 9.84 -9.70 -12.27
C SER A 119 9.20 -10.42 -11.09
N PHE A 120 8.59 -9.68 -10.16
CA PHE A 120 7.92 -10.23 -8.99
C PHE A 120 6.72 -11.08 -9.39
N ASP A 121 5.78 -10.56 -10.20
CA ASP A 121 4.57 -11.31 -10.59
C ASP A 121 4.96 -12.58 -11.38
N ARG A 122 5.98 -12.51 -12.24
CA ARG A 122 6.51 -13.67 -12.96
C ARG A 122 7.09 -14.71 -12.01
N ALA A 123 7.96 -14.31 -11.09
CA ALA A 123 8.57 -15.23 -10.13
C ALA A 123 7.52 -15.84 -9.20
N LEU A 124 6.54 -15.04 -8.75
CA LEU A 124 5.43 -15.48 -7.93
C LEU A 124 4.56 -16.50 -8.68
N PHE A 125 4.31 -16.28 -9.98
CA PHE A 125 3.58 -17.24 -10.82
C PHE A 125 4.27 -18.59 -10.85
N GLU A 126 5.57 -18.64 -11.16
CA GLU A 126 6.34 -19.90 -11.19
C GLU A 126 6.29 -20.63 -9.85
N THR A 127 6.50 -19.92 -8.75
CA THR A 127 6.47 -20.51 -7.41
C THR A 127 5.07 -20.99 -7.02
N ALA A 128 4.01 -20.30 -7.43
CA ALA A 128 2.63 -20.69 -7.15
C ALA A 128 2.25 -21.98 -7.88
N ILE A 129 2.50 -22.05 -9.19
CA ILE A 129 2.12 -23.23 -10.00
C ILE A 129 3.00 -24.45 -9.75
N ALA A 130 4.21 -24.28 -9.20
CA ALA A 130 5.08 -25.38 -8.80
C ALA A 130 4.58 -26.11 -7.53
N SER A 131 3.63 -25.53 -6.80
CA SER A 131 3.04 -26.15 -5.62
C SER A 131 2.23 -27.40 -5.98
N LYS A 132 2.44 -28.51 -5.26
CA LYS A 132 1.62 -29.73 -5.39
C LYS A 132 0.13 -29.51 -5.05
N HIS A 133 -0.20 -28.41 -4.36
CA HIS A 133 -1.56 -28.04 -3.99
C HIS A 133 -2.23 -27.10 -5.01
N CYS A 134 -1.49 -26.58 -6.00
CA CYS A 134 -2.04 -25.72 -7.04
C CYS A 134 -2.39 -26.54 -8.29
N ILE A 135 -3.67 -26.56 -8.66
CA ILE A 135 -4.11 -27.05 -9.97
C ILE A 135 -4.26 -25.84 -10.89
N HIS A 136 -3.22 -25.55 -11.68
CA HIS A 136 -3.24 -24.45 -12.63
C HIS A 136 -4.00 -24.83 -13.92
N ILE A 137 -4.83 -23.90 -14.40
CA ILE A 137 -5.52 -24.00 -15.68
C ILE A 137 -5.32 -22.68 -16.44
N SER A 138 -4.56 -22.74 -17.54
CA SER A 138 -4.41 -21.62 -18.49
C SER A 138 -5.63 -21.57 -19.39
N ASP A 139 -6.67 -20.89 -18.92
CA ASP A 139 -7.94 -20.70 -19.63
C ASP A 139 -8.64 -19.43 -19.08
N ARG A 140 -9.73 -19.02 -19.72
CA ARG A 140 -10.53 -17.87 -19.36
C ARG A 140 -11.89 -18.29 -18.82
N VAL A 141 -12.29 -17.70 -17.71
CA VAL A 141 -13.65 -17.85 -17.17
C VAL A 141 -14.63 -17.01 -17.99
N ILE A 142 -15.76 -17.59 -18.40
CA ILE A 142 -16.78 -16.91 -19.22
C ILE A 142 -18.17 -16.87 -18.56
N ALA A 143 -18.47 -17.83 -17.68
CA ALA A 143 -19.74 -17.90 -16.98
C ALA A 143 -19.62 -18.56 -15.59
N LEU A 144 -20.65 -18.38 -14.77
CA LEU A 144 -20.80 -18.94 -13.42
C LEU A 144 -22.16 -19.63 -13.36
N ASP A 145 -22.22 -20.82 -12.75
CA ASP A 145 -23.49 -21.39 -12.30
C ASP A 145 -23.82 -20.82 -10.91
N TYR A 146 -24.40 -19.62 -10.91
CA TYR A 146 -24.80 -18.90 -9.70
C TYR A 146 -26.26 -19.20 -9.34
N LYS A 147 -26.53 -19.46 -8.06
CA LYS A 147 -27.85 -19.71 -7.49
C LYS A 147 -28.26 -18.49 -6.63
N PRO A 148 -29.08 -17.55 -7.16
CA PRO A 148 -29.41 -16.31 -6.46
C PRO A 148 -30.11 -16.53 -5.10
N ALA A 149 -30.96 -17.55 -5.00
CA ALA A 149 -31.73 -17.83 -3.79
C ALA A 149 -30.85 -18.22 -2.58
N SER A 150 -29.64 -18.71 -2.82
CA SER A 150 -28.69 -19.12 -1.77
C SER A 150 -27.36 -18.36 -1.83
N ASP A 151 -27.26 -17.34 -2.70
CA ASP A 151 -26.05 -16.55 -2.95
C ASP A 151 -24.80 -17.41 -3.22
N HIS A 152 -24.99 -18.54 -3.90
CA HIS A 152 -23.99 -19.60 -4.04
C HIS A 152 -23.56 -19.82 -5.49
N ILE A 153 -22.25 -19.88 -5.74
CA ILE A 153 -21.66 -20.28 -7.02
C ILE A 153 -21.37 -21.78 -6.97
N ALA A 154 -22.13 -22.58 -7.72
CA ALA A 154 -21.94 -24.03 -7.77
C ALA A 154 -20.78 -24.44 -8.69
N ALA A 155 -20.58 -23.70 -9.77
CA ALA A 155 -19.56 -24.02 -10.76
C ALA A 155 -19.04 -22.78 -11.52
N VAL A 156 -17.81 -22.92 -12.02
CA VAL A 156 -17.12 -21.97 -12.89
C VAL A 156 -17.02 -22.58 -14.29
N ILE A 157 -17.41 -21.83 -15.32
CA ILE A 157 -17.43 -22.31 -16.72
C ILE A 157 -16.35 -21.57 -17.50
N LEU A 158 -15.46 -22.34 -18.13
CA LEU A 158 -14.31 -21.86 -18.88
C LEU A 158 -14.60 -21.74 -20.38
N ALA A 159 -13.78 -20.96 -21.09
CA ALA A 159 -13.91 -20.74 -22.52
C ALA A 159 -13.68 -22.03 -23.34
N SER A 160 -12.89 -22.98 -22.83
CA SER A 160 -12.76 -24.32 -23.40
C SER A 160 -14.04 -25.17 -23.32
N GLY A 161 -15.08 -24.72 -22.60
CA GLY A 161 -16.27 -25.50 -22.29
C GLY A 161 -16.13 -26.38 -21.04
N LYS A 162 -14.94 -26.41 -20.41
CA LYS A 162 -14.73 -27.11 -19.13
C LYS A 162 -15.50 -26.42 -18.01
N THR A 163 -16.12 -27.24 -17.15
CA THR A 163 -16.80 -26.79 -15.93
C THR A 163 -16.05 -27.28 -14.70
N ILE A 164 -15.88 -26.41 -13.71
CA ILE A 164 -15.21 -26.71 -12.44
C ILE A 164 -16.22 -26.51 -11.31
N ALA A 165 -16.54 -27.56 -10.56
CA ALA A 165 -17.33 -27.45 -9.35
C ALA A 165 -16.53 -26.72 -8.26
N ALA A 166 -17.13 -25.70 -7.64
CA ALA A 166 -16.44 -24.82 -6.71
C ALA A 166 -16.99 -24.96 -5.27
N THR A 167 -16.11 -25.17 -4.29
CA THR A 167 -16.50 -25.05 -2.87
C THR A 167 -16.52 -23.58 -2.45
N TYR A 168 -15.64 -22.79 -3.04
CA TYR A 168 -15.52 -21.35 -2.83
C TYR A 168 -14.92 -20.69 -4.07
N VAL A 169 -15.24 -19.42 -4.33
CA VAL A 169 -14.70 -18.66 -5.47
C VAL A 169 -14.03 -17.37 -5.00
N PHE A 170 -12.73 -17.23 -5.27
CA PHE A 170 -12.02 -15.97 -5.10
C PHE A 170 -11.97 -15.26 -6.46
N ASP A 171 -12.63 -14.10 -6.58
CA ASP A 171 -12.49 -13.22 -7.73
C ASP A 171 -11.27 -12.33 -7.56
N ALA A 172 -10.18 -12.67 -8.24
CA ALA A 172 -8.96 -11.88 -8.33
C ALA A 172 -8.76 -11.35 -9.77
N THR A 173 -9.85 -11.14 -10.51
CA THR A 173 -9.82 -10.64 -11.90
C THR A 173 -9.55 -9.13 -11.98
N ASN A 174 -9.26 -8.50 -10.85
CA ASN A 174 -9.00 -7.08 -10.69
C ASN A 174 -10.14 -6.25 -11.31
N GLN A 175 -9.82 -5.29 -12.17
CA GLN A 175 -10.77 -4.35 -12.78
C GLN A 175 -11.82 -5.00 -13.70
N ALA A 176 -11.66 -6.28 -14.05
CA ALA A 176 -12.70 -7.01 -14.74
C ALA A 176 -13.92 -7.25 -13.84
N CYS A 177 -13.73 -7.30 -12.51
CA CYS A 177 -14.76 -7.54 -11.47
C CYS A 177 -15.74 -8.63 -11.90
N PHE A 178 -15.21 -9.76 -12.37
CA PHE A 178 -15.98 -10.74 -13.12
C PHE A 178 -17.17 -11.27 -12.32
N VAL A 179 -16.97 -11.68 -11.07
CA VAL A 179 -18.02 -12.19 -10.18
C VAL A 179 -19.01 -11.07 -9.87
N ALA A 180 -18.53 -9.90 -9.44
CA ALA A 180 -19.41 -8.78 -9.11
C ALA A 180 -20.36 -8.41 -10.26
N ARG A 181 -19.83 -8.32 -11.50
CA ARG A 181 -20.62 -8.02 -12.71
C ARG A 181 -21.60 -9.14 -13.05
N LYS A 182 -21.21 -10.41 -12.90
CA LYS A 182 -22.09 -11.56 -13.20
C LYS A 182 -23.21 -11.72 -12.18
N LEU A 183 -22.96 -11.39 -10.92
CA LEU A 183 -23.93 -11.52 -9.83
C LEU A 183 -24.78 -10.26 -9.66
N GLY A 184 -24.42 -9.14 -10.30
CA GLY A 184 -25.12 -7.87 -10.17
C GLY A 184 -24.89 -7.19 -8.83
N VAL A 185 -23.72 -7.39 -8.21
CA VAL A 185 -23.35 -6.72 -6.96
C VAL A 185 -23.26 -5.22 -7.20
N GLN A 186 -23.95 -4.43 -6.38
CA GLN A 186 -23.99 -2.98 -6.62
C GLN A 186 -22.59 -2.38 -6.49
N VAL A 187 -22.35 -1.36 -7.31
CA VAL A 187 -21.09 -0.62 -7.36
C VAL A 187 -21.38 0.84 -7.04
N GLN A 188 -20.69 1.35 -6.04
CA GLN A 188 -20.65 2.77 -5.73
C GLN A 188 -19.41 3.36 -6.39
N GLN A 189 -19.61 4.37 -7.23
CA GLN A 189 -18.50 5.18 -7.73
C GLN A 189 -18.01 6.08 -6.58
N ILE A 190 -16.71 6.00 -6.28
CA ILE A 190 -16.10 6.76 -5.17
C ILE A 190 -15.23 7.93 -5.63
N GLY A 191 -15.00 8.04 -6.94
CA GLY A 191 -14.22 9.13 -7.55
C GLY A 191 -14.49 9.25 -9.04
N GLU A 192 -13.95 10.32 -9.64
CA GLU A 192 -14.07 10.57 -11.08
C GLU A 192 -13.29 9.56 -11.91
N THR A 193 -13.76 9.27 -13.12
CA THR A 193 -13.00 8.45 -14.05
C THR A 193 -11.73 9.20 -14.49
N ARG A 194 -10.60 8.49 -14.53
CA ARG A 194 -9.32 9.05 -14.95
C ARG A 194 -8.79 8.32 -16.18
N ARG A 195 -8.03 9.02 -17.02
CA ARG A 195 -7.14 8.38 -17.99
C ARG A 195 -5.76 8.27 -17.38
N VAL A 196 -5.17 7.08 -17.41
CA VAL A 196 -3.88 6.77 -16.80
C VAL A 196 -2.95 6.30 -17.90
N VAL A 197 -1.87 7.05 -18.11
CA VAL A 197 -0.84 6.76 -19.11
C VAL A 197 0.49 6.59 -18.43
N PHE A 198 1.22 5.53 -18.74
CA PHE A 198 2.53 5.26 -18.13
C PHE A 198 3.44 4.41 -19.00
N ALA A 199 4.74 4.46 -18.72
CA ALA A 199 5.77 3.62 -19.33
C ALA A 199 6.88 3.33 -18.33
N HIS A 200 7.67 2.28 -18.60
CA HIS A 200 8.90 2.01 -17.86
C HIS A 200 10.09 2.52 -18.66
N TYR A 201 11.07 3.08 -17.96
CA TYR A 201 12.29 3.63 -18.52
C TYR A 201 13.46 2.86 -17.94
N ARG A 202 14.32 2.31 -18.81
CA ARG A 202 15.48 1.52 -18.42
C ARG A 202 16.77 2.26 -18.74
N ALA A 203 17.80 2.04 -17.94
CA ALA A 203 19.12 2.53 -18.29
C ALA A 203 19.71 1.71 -19.44
N ALA A 204 20.66 2.28 -20.17
CA ALA A 204 21.27 1.62 -21.33
C ALA A 204 22.10 0.38 -20.95
N ASN A 205 22.73 0.40 -19.77
CA ASN A 205 23.69 -0.63 -19.33
C ASN A 205 23.35 -1.22 -17.95
N GLY A 206 22.07 -1.25 -17.54
CA GLY A 206 21.65 -1.71 -16.21
C GLY A 206 21.31 -0.54 -15.28
N ALA A 207 21.94 -0.43 -14.11
CA ALA A 207 21.66 0.66 -13.16
C ALA A 207 22.42 1.96 -13.55
N ALA A 208 21.77 3.11 -13.37
CA ALA A 208 22.43 4.41 -13.50
C ALA A 208 23.55 4.53 -12.46
N THR A 209 24.76 4.93 -12.88
CA THR A 209 25.94 5.03 -12.00
C THR A 209 26.65 6.39 -12.19
N PRO A 210 26.79 7.21 -11.12
CA PRO A 210 26.15 7.04 -9.81
C PRO A 210 24.62 7.13 -9.91
N PRO A 211 23.87 6.48 -9.00
CA PRO A 211 22.42 6.58 -9.01
C PRO A 211 21.99 8.04 -8.80
N PRO A 212 21.00 8.54 -9.56
CA PRO A 212 20.43 9.86 -9.31
C PRO A 212 19.93 10.00 -7.86
N PRO A 213 20.00 11.20 -7.26
CA PRO A 213 19.67 11.42 -5.84
C PRO A 213 18.19 11.15 -5.51
N TRP A 214 17.31 11.07 -6.50
CA TRP A 214 15.88 10.81 -6.35
C TRP A 214 15.50 9.31 -6.40
N MET A 215 16.48 8.40 -6.55
CA MET A 215 16.24 6.97 -6.77
C MET A 215 15.64 6.20 -5.58
N ASP A 216 15.56 6.78 -4.38
CA ASP A 216 14.98 6.15 -3.18
C ASP A 216 13.58 6.69 -2.83
N ALA A 217 13.00 7.51 -3.70
CA ALA A 217 11.75 8.23 -3.46
C ALA A 217 10.64 7.84 -4.44
N THR A 218 9.39 7.80 -3.98
CA THR A 218 8.24 8.00 -4.89
C THR A 218 8.06 9.50 -5.07
N SER A 219 8.21 10.02 -6.30
CA SER A 219 7.98 11.44 -6.58
C SER A 219 6.64 11.64 -7.26
N LEU A 220 5.73 12.37 -6.62
CA LEU A 220 4.45 12.79 -7.15
C LEU A 220 4.53 14.26 -7.61
N LEU A 221 3.97 14.54 -8.78
CA LEU A 221 3.99 15.89 -9.34
C LEU A 221 2.59 16.26 -9.82
N ARG A 222 2.00 17.30 -9.22
CA ARG A 222 0.79 17.93 -9.76
C ARG A 222 1.21 18.85 -10.90
N LEU A 223 0.87 18.45 -12.14
CA LEU A 223 1.02 19.28 -13.33
C LEU A 223 -0.21 20.17 -13.46
N ASP A 224 -0.06 21.43 -13.79
CA ASP A 224 -1.16 22.39 -13.91
C ASP A 224 -1.04 23.26 -15.16
N SER A 225 -2.16 23.83 -15.61
CA SER A 225 -2.21 24.57 -16.87
C SER A 225 -1.46 25.92 -16.86
N GLN A 226 -1.00 26.41 -15.70
CA GLN A 226 -0.19 27.63 -15.63
C GLN A 226 1.26 27.38 -16.04
N GLU A 227 1.83 26.24 -15.63
CA GLU A 227 3.24 25.91 -15.89
C GLU A 227 3.44 24.74 -16.87
N ASP A 228 2.42 23.90 -17.06
CA ASP A 228 2.49 22.66 -17.82
C ASP A 228 1.37 22.60 -18.90
N PRO A 229 1.60 21.91 -20.03
CA PRO A 229 0.61 21.80 -21.11
C PRO A 229 -0.58 20.87 -20.79
N VAL A 230 -0.63 20.29 -19.60
CA VAL A 230 -1.67 19.34 -19.18
C VAL A 230 -1.92 19.43 -17.68
N GLU A 231 -3.17 19.19 -17.28
CA GLU A 231 -3.54 19.05 -15.87
C GLU A 231 -3.62 17.59 -15.47
N GLY A 232 -2.88 17.21 -14.43
CA GLY A 232 -2.95 15.87 -13.88
C GLY A 232 -2.01 15.65 -12.71
N LEU A 233 -2.03 14.43 -12.18
CA LEU A 233 -1.06 13.99 -11.19
C LEU A 233 -0.13 12.96 -11.85
N ALA A 234 1.14 13.31 -11.95
CA ALA A 234 2.20 12.42 -12.41
C ALA A 234 2.93 11.73 -11.26
N TRP A 235 3.56 10.61 -11.58
CA TRP A 235 4.47 9.91 -10.68
C TRP A 235 5.78 9.53 -11.37
N CYS A 236 6.82 9.35 -10.55
CA CYS A 236 8.07 8.71 -10.89
C CYS A 236 8.43 7.75 -9.74
N ILE A 237 8.52 6.45 -10.03
CA ILE A 237 8.72 5.37 -9.06
C ILE A 237 9.95 4.54 -9.49
N PRO A 238 11.09 4.66 -8.77
CA PRO A 238 12.28 3.87 -9.01
C PRO A 238 12.16 2.41 -8.57
N LEU A 239 12.69 1.48 -9.37
CA LEU A 239 12.52 0.04 -9.22
C LEU A 239 13.84 -0.72 -9.49
N GLY A 240 14.95 -0.14 -9.03
CA GLY A 240 16.29 -0.67 -9.26
C GLY A 240 16.84 -0.28 -10.64
N ASP A 241 16.71 -1.17 -11.63
CA ASP A 241 17.26 -0.99 -12.98
C ASP A 241 16.33 -0.25 -13.94
N TYR A 242 15.10 0.05 -13.51
CA TYR A 242 14.15 0.84 -14.25
C TYR A 242 13.36 1.79 -13.35
N VAL A 243 12.69 2.76 -13.98
CA VAL A 243 11.77 3.69 -13.32
C VAL A 243 10.43 3.67 -14.02
N SER A 244 9.35 3.70 -13.26
CA SER A 244 7.97 3.82 -13.75
C SER A 244 7.55 5.28 -13.71
N VAL A 245 7.20 5.82 -14.87
CA VAL A 245 6.73 7.21 -15.02
C VAL A 245 5.37 7.21 -15.67
N GLY A 246 4.46 7.99 -15.13
CA GLY A 246 3.13 8.11 -15.70
C GLY A 246 2.34 9.28 -15.15
N ILE A 247 1.13 9.44 -15.66
CA ILE A 247 0.20 10.52 -15.31
C ILE A 247 -1.23 10.02 -15.27
N SER A 248 -1.99 10.56 -14.33
CA SER A 248 -3.45 10.45 -14.24
C SER A 248 -4.10 11.79 -14.57
N ILE A 249 -4.87 11.83 -15.65
CA ILE A 249 -5.55 13.03 -16.15
C ILE A 249 -7.06 12.85 -16.20
N ASP A 250 -7.78 13.96 -16.30
CA ASP A 250 -9.20 13.96 -16.65
C ASP A 250 -9.31 13.58 -18.15
N PRO A 251 -10.01 12.48 -18.50
CA PRO A 251 -10.12 12.05 -19.90
C PRO A 251 -10.81 13.08 -20.80
N GLU A 252 -11.64 13.96 -20.26
CA GLU A 252 -12.37 14.98 -21.05
C GLU A 252 -11.52 16.23 -21.33
N ARG A 253 -10.47 16.46 -20.55
CA ARG A 253 -9.65 17.68 -20.65
C ARG A 253 -8.48 17.59 -21.63
N SER A 254 -8.12 16.40 -22.11
CA SER A 254 -7.01 16.26 -23.04
C SER A 254 -7.17 15.10 -24.03
N GLY A 255 -7.18 15.46 -25.31
CA GLY A 255 -7.09 14.52 -26.44
C GLY A 255 -5.65 14.16 -26.83
N ALA A 256 -4.64 14.52 -26.03
CA ALA A 256 -3.24 14.24 -26.33
C ALA A 256 -2.96 12.74 -26.46
N SER A 257 -2.03 12.37 -27.34
CA SER A 257 -1.58 10.99 -27.47
C SER A 257 -0.83 10.54 -26.20
N ALA A 258 -0.81 9.24 -25.93
CA ALA A 258 -0.10 8.68 -24.78
C ALA A 258 1.40 9.05 -24.78
N ALA A 259 2.05 9.01 -25.96
CA ALA A 259 3.45 9.40 -26.09
C ALA A 259 3.67 10.88 -25.75
N LEU A 260 2.82 11.77 -26.27
CA LEU A 260 2.93 13.21 -26.01
C LEU A 260 2.71 13.55 -24.53
N LEU A 261 1.78 12.87 -23.86
CA LEU A 261 1.56 13.03 -22.43
C LEU A 261 2.81 12.67 -21.62
N LEU A 262 3.50 11.58 -21.99
CA LEU A 262 4.75 11.19 -21.33
C LEU A 262 5.88 12.16 -21.62
N ASP A 263 6.00 12.66 -22.85
CA ASP A 263 7.01 13.68 -23.20
C ASP A 263 6.82 14.95 -22.35
N TRP A 264 5.59 15.37 -22.08
CA TRP A 264 5.29 16.50 -21.18
C TRP A 264 5.63 16.20 -19.72
N VAL A 265 5.33 15.01 -19.23
CA VAL A 265 5.68 14.58 -17.86
C VAL A 265 7.19 14.56 -17.68
N GLU A 266 7.93 14.03 -18.65
CA GLU A 266 9.40 14.02 -18.65
C GLU A 266 9.98 15.44 -18.55
N GLN A 267 9.47 16.37 -19.37
CA GLN A 267 9.89 17.78 -19.34
C GLN A 267 9.57 18.42 -17.98
N ALA A 268 8.39 18.14 -17.42
CA ALA A 268 7.97 18.69 -16.13
C ALA A 268 8.85 18.18 -14.96
N TYR A 269 9.28 16.92 -14.99
CA TYR A 269 10.25 16.37 -14.04
C TYR A 269 11.66 16.93 -14.26
N ALA A 270 12.12 17.04 -15.50
CA ALA A 270 13.42 17.62 -15.83
C ALA A 270 13.54 19.07 -15.34
N ALA A 271 12.47 19.86 -15.49
CA ALA A 271 12.39 21.24 -14.96
C ALA A 271 12.51 21.33 -13.42
N ARG A 272 12.36 20.21 -12.71
CA ARG A 272 12.49 20.07 -11.25
C ARG A 272 13.76 19.31 -10.84
N GLY A 273 14.70 19.11 -11.78
CA GLY A 273 15.98 18.44 -11.54
C GLY A 273 15.94 16.92 -11.66
N MET A 274 14.82 16.35 -12.10
CA MET A 274 14.66 14.91 -12.32
C MET A 274 14.67 14.58 -13.81
N ASP A 275 15.85 14.62 -14.44
CA ASP A 275 15.99 14.22 -15.85
C ASP A 275 15.97 12.69 -15.97
N VAL A 276 14.75 12.14 -16.02
CA VAL A 276 14.53 10.70 -16.14
C VAL A 276 15.12 10.16 -17.44
N HIS A 277 14.99 10.88 -18.56
CA HIS A 277 15.46 10.39 -19.86
C HIS A 277 16.99 10.34 -19.94
N ALA A 278 17.68 11.30 -19.33
CA ALA A 278 19.14 11.26 -19.24
C ALA A 278 19.65 10.05 -18.44
N ALA A 279 18.98 9.69 -17.36
CA ALA A 279 19.37 8.54 -16.53
C ALA A 279 18.86 7.19 -17.07
N PHE A 280 17.68 7.19 -17.70
CA PHE A 280 16.96 6.01 -18.19
C PHE A 280 16.43 6.25 -19.62
N PRO A 281 17.29 6.23 -20.65
CA PRO A 281 16.92 6.64 -22.01
C PRO A 281 15.96 5.66 -22.72
N ASN A 282 15.86 4.41 -22.26
CA ASN A 282 15.10 3.38 -22.96
C ASN A 282 13.66 3.31 -22.44
N ARG A 283 12.76 4.08 -23.06
CA ARG A 283 11.32 4.07 -22.77
C ARG A 283 10.60 2.89 -23.43
N SER A 284 9.80 2.14 -22.66
CA SER A 284 8.91 1.10 -23.19
C SER A 284 7.74 1.69 -23.99
N LEU A 285 6.97 0.84 -24.67
CA LEU A 285 5.70 1.29 -25.24
C LEU A 285 4.77 1.83 -24.13
N PRO A 286 4.09 2.98 -24.36
CA PRO A 286 3.13 3.51 -23.41
C PRO A 286 1.96 2.54 -23.20
N VAL A 287 1.53 2.42 -21.95
CA VAL A 287 0.27 1.81 -21.57
C VAL A 287 -0.74 2.93 -21.32
N ASP A 288 -1.94 2.80 -21.89
CA ASP A 288 -3.01 3.79 -21.81
C ASP A 288 -4.31 3.10 -21.36
N HIS A 289 -4.80 3.50 -20.19
CA HIS A 289 -5.95 2.88 -19.54
C HIS A 289 -6.96 3.90 -19.05
N GLN A 290 -8.23 3.56 -19.20
CA GLN A 290 -9.30 4.22 -18.47
C GLN A 290 -9.41 3.58 -17.08
N TYR A 291 -9.36 4.41 -16.05
CA TYR A 291 -9.31 4.00 -14.65
C TYR A 291 -10.55 4.53 -13.94
N VAL A 292 -11.37 3.62 -13.41
CA VAL A 292 -12.59 3.96 -12.66
C VAL A 292 -12.35 3.68 -11.18
N HIS A 293 -12.78 4.60 -10.32
CA HIS A 293 -12.69 4.46 -8.88
C HIS A 293 -14.03 4.02 -8.30
N TYR A 294 -14.06 2.87 -7.65
CA TYR A 294 -15.29 2.28 -7.15
C TYR A 294 -15.08 1.48 -5.87
N ASN A 295 -16.18 1.28 -5.16
CA ASN A 295 -16.34 0.33 -4.06
C ASN A 295 -17.60 -0.49 -4.31
N HIS A 296 -17.53 -1.81 -4.21
CA HIS A 296 -18.72 -2.66 -4.24
C HIS A 296 -19.44 -2.61 -2.87
N GLU A 297 -20.77 -2.70 -2.87
CA GLU A 297 -21.58 -2.69 -1.62
C GLU A 297 -21.21 -3.83 -0.67
N ARG A 298 -20.69 -4.93 -1.23
CA ARG A 298 -20.17 -6.08 -0.51
C ARG A 298 -19.06 -6.74 -1.30
N CYS A 299 -18.03 -7.18 -0.59
CA CYS A 299 -16.90 -7.91 -1.12
C CYS A 299 -17.10 -9.43 -1.06
N TYR A 300 -18.21 -9.93 -0.52
CA TYR A 300 -18.38 -11.37 -0.34
C TYR A 300 -19.84 -11.81 -0.41
N GLY A 301 -20.02 -13.12 -0.55
CA GLY A 301 -21.30 -13.81 -0.43
C GLY A 301 -21.14 -15.19 0.19
N ARG A 302 -22.13 -16.07 -0.02
CA ARG A 302 -22.18 -17.37 0.68
C ARG A 302 -20.92 -18.23 0.47
N ASN A 303 -20.37 -18.25 -0.74
CA ASN A 303 -19.15 -18.99 -1.06
C ASN A 303 -18.25 -18.26 -2.06
N TRP A 304 -18.20 -16.94 -1.99
CA TRP A 304 -17.33 -16.16 -2.87
C TRP A 304 -16.82 -14.88 -2.21
N LEU A 305 -15.66 -14.41 -2.68
CA LEU A 305 -14.97 -13.21 -2.22
C LEU A 305 -14.42 -12.43 -3.41
N LEU A 306 -14.64 -11.12 -3.46
CA LEU A 306 -14.02 -10.16 -4.37
C LEU A 306 -12.69 -9.70 -3.77
N ALA A 307 -11.57 -10.14 -4.31
CA ALA A 307 -10.25 -9.88 -3.77
C ALA A 307 -9.57 -8.67 -4.43
N GLY A 308 -8.96 -7.81 -3.62
CA GLY A 308 -8.27 -6.59 -4.04
C GLY A 308 -9.15 -5.66 -4.88
N SER A 309 -8.62 -5.24 -6.03
CA SER A 309 -9.32 -4.40 -7.00
C SER A 309 -10.64 -4.97 -7.50
N SER A 310 -10.90 -6.27 -7.37
CA SER A 310 -12.22 -6.81 -7.73
C SER A 310 -13.33 -6.35 -6.78
N CYS A 311 -13.02 -5.95 -5.54
CA CYS A 311 -13.99 -5.32 -4.64
C CYS A 311 -13.92 -3.79 -4.69
N CYS A 312 -12.71 -3.23 -4.58
CA CYS A 312 -12.54 -1.79 -4.48
C CYS A 312 -11.28 -1.30 -5.18
N GLN A 313 -11.44 -0.26 -5.98
CA GLN A 313 -10.38 0.36 -6.75
C GLN A 313 -10.20 1.82 -6.30
N PHE A 314 -9.21 2.04 -5.44
CA PHE A 314 -8.86 3.36 -4.94
C PHE A 314 -8.06 4.18 -5.95
N TRP A 315 -7.79 5.42 -5.56
CA TRP A 315 -6.90 6.30 -6.28
C TRP A 315 -5.43 5.93 -6.03
N PHE A 316 -4.59 6.03 -7.05
CA PHE A 316 -3.23 5.47 -7.02
C PHE A 316 -2.27 6.07 -5.96
N PRO A 317 -2.39 7.34 -5.51
CA PRO A 317 -1.53 7.87 -4.45
C PRO A 317 -1.77 7.21 -3.08
N SER A 318 -2.91 6.53 -2.89
CA SER A 318 -3.16 5.78 -1.65
C SER A 318 -2.26 4.55 -1.52
N ALA A 319 -1.63 4.12 -2.62
CA ALA A 319 -0.76 2.94 -2.70
C ALA A 319 -1.40 1.66 -2.11
N SER A 320 -2.74 1.59 -2.08
CA SER A 320 -3.48 0.57 -1.33
C SER A 320 -3.95 -0.61 -2.19
N GLY A 321 -3.93 -0.50 -3.52
CA GLY A 321 -4.47 -1.53 -4.41
C GLY A 321 -3.77 -2.89 -4.30
N VAL A 322 -2.45 -2.90 -4.07
CA VAL A 322 -1.71 -4.13 -3.80
C VAL A 322 -2.02 -4.66 -2.39
N ALA A 323 -2.05 -3.76 -1.39
CA ALA A 323 -2.33 -4.14 0.00
C ALA A 323 -3.66 -4.89 0.12
N THR A 324 -4.73 -4.40 -0.52
CA THR A 324 -6.04 -5.06 -0.45
C THR A 324 -6.05 -6.47 -1.02
N GLY A 325 -5.30 -6.72 -2.10
CA GLY A 325 -5.10 -8.07 -2.63
C GLY A 325 -4.30 -8.98 -1.68
N LEU A 326 -3.26 -8.44 -1.06
CA LEU A 326 -2.43 -9.18 -0.09
C LEU A 326 -3.20 -9.52 1.19
N ILE A 327 -4.08 -8.64 1.67
CA ILE A 327 -4.96 -8.93 2.82
C ILE A 327 -5.96 -10.03 2.47
N ALA A 328 -6.57 -10.00 1.28
CA ALA A 328 -7.41 -11.09 0.83
C ALA A 328 -6.65 -12.44 0.81
N ALA A 329 -5.41 -12.42 0.32
CA ALA A 329 -4.54 -13.60 0.31
C ALA A 329 -4.23 -14.13 1.73
N ARG A 330 -3.89 -13.23 2.65
CA ARG A 330 -3.67 -13.58 4.06
C ARG A 330 -4.87 -14.30 4.66
N LEU A 331 -6.07 -13.77 4.44
CA LEU A 331 -7.29 -14.28 5.04
C LEU A 331 -7.84 -15.52 4.31
N ALA A 332 -7.37 -15.83 3.11
CA ALA A 332 -7.95 -16.88 2.27
C ALA A 332 -8.05 -18.26 2.94
N PRO A 333 -7.04 -18.78 3.66
CA PRO A 333 -7.17 -20.05 4.36
C PRO A 333 -8.27 -20.05 5.42
N ASP A 334 -8.43 -18.94 6.14
CA ASP A 334 -9.43 -18.82 7.22
C ASP A 334 -10.83 -18.56 6.66
N VAL A 335 -10.94 -17.86 5.52
CA VAL A 335 -12.19 -17.76 4.75
C VAL A 335 -12.71 -19.15 4.37
N LEU A 336 -11.84 -20.11 4.02
CA LEU A 336 -12.29 -21.47 3.71
C LEU A 336 -12.73 -22.26 4.95
N LYS A 337 -12.23 -21.93 6.14
CA LYS A 337 -12.65 -22.55 7.41
C LYS A 337 -13.94 -21.92 7.94
N SER A 338 -14.07 -20.60 7.80
CA SER A 338 -15.15 -19.77 8.33
C SER A 338 -15.71 -18.82 7.25
N PRO A 339 -16.42 -19.36 6.23
CA PRO A 339 -16.80 -18.64 5.02
C PRO A 339 -17.84 -17.53 5.21
N THR A 340 -18.41 -17.40 6.41
CA THR A 340 -19.36 -16.34 6.76
C THR A 340 -18.79 -15.28 7.68
N GLU A 341 -17.79 -15.63 8.51
CA GLU A 341 -17.26 -14.74 9.55
C GLU A 341 -16.01 -14.01 9.06
N THR A 342 -15.02 -14.73 8.52
CA THR A 342 -13.75 -14.13 8.10
C THR A 342 -13.91 -13.09 6.97
N PRO A 343 -14.80 -13.27 5.97
CA PRO A 343 -15.03 -12.24 4.96
C PRO A 343 -15.54 -10.90 5.51
N LEU A 344 -16.19 -10.86 6.68
CA LEU A 344 -16.59 -9.60 7.33
C LEU A 344 -15.37 -8.78 7.74
N LEU A 345 -14.29 -9.42 8.19
CA LEU A 345 -13.03 -8.74 8.54
C LEU A 345 -12.41 -8.10 7.31
N TYR A 346 -12.44 -8.82 6.18
CA TYR A 346 -11.96 -8.30 4.91
C TYR A 346 -12.81 -7.11 4.42
N GLN A 347 -14.14 -7.20 4.50
CA GLN A 347 -15.05 -6.08 4.20
C GLN A 347 -14.71 -4.86 5.05
N ALA A 348 -14.57 -5.02 6.37
CA ALA A 348 -14.26 -3.92 7.28
C ALA A 348 -12.94 -3.22 6.92
N TYR A 349 -11.91 -3.99 6.55
CA TYR A 349 -10.65 -3.43 6.05
C TYR A 349 -10.84 -2.66 4.72
N ILE A 350 -11.63 -3.19 3.78
CA ILE A 350 -11.93 -2.50 2.51
C ILE A 350 -12.69 -1.19 2.75
N ASP A 351 -13.71 -1.20 3.61
CA ASP A 351 -14.49 -0.01 3.94
C ASP A 351 -13.61 1.07 4.57
N GLN A 352 -12.72 0.66 5.49
CA GLN A 352 -11.75 1.59 6.07
C GLN A 352 -10.78 2.13 5.01
N ALA A 353 -10.25 1.27 4.14
CA ALA A 353 -9.38 1.71 3.04
C ALA A 353 -10.11 2.68 2.09
N ALA A 354 -11.41 2.49 1.85
CA ALA A 354 -12.24 3.37 1.01
C ALA A 354 -12.37 4.78 1.56
N THR A 355 -12.38 4.95 2.89
CA THR A 355 -12.38 6.29 3.49
C THR A 355 -11.13 7.10 3.14
N SER A 356 -10.01 6.46 2.81
CA SER A 356 -8.77 7.15 2.44
C SER A 356 -8.84 7.81 1.05
N HIS A 357 -9.78 7.41 0.19
CA HIS A 357 -9.92 7.96 -1.17
C HIS A 357 -10.20 9.47 -1.14
N ALA A 358 -11.25 9.87 -0.42
CA ALA A 358 -11.68 11.25 -0.32
C ALA A 358 -10.59 12.18 0.28
N GLY A 359 -9.74 11.63 1.16
CA GLY A 359 -8.63 12.37 1.77
C GLY A 359 -7.50 12.72 0.78
N LEU A 360 -7.51 12.14 -0.42
CA LEU A 360 -6.49 12.34 -1.43
C LEU A 360 -7.01 13.15 -2.63
N ASP A 361 -8.30 13.08 -2.97
CA ASP A 361 -8.92 13.73 -4.14
C ASP A 361 -8.51 15.19 -4.41
N TRP A 362 -8.23 15.95 -3.34
CA TRP A 362 -7.81 17.34 -3.44
C TRP A 362 -6.53 17.53 -4.27
N LEU A 363 -5.64 16.52 -4.31
CA LEU A 363 -4.40 16.56 -5.07
C LEU A 363 -4.62 16.69 -6.58
N VAL A 364 -5.80 16.33 -7.10
CA VAL A 364 -6.16 16.49 -8.52
C VAL A 364 -7.24 17.52 -8.76
N ARG A 365 -8.13 17.78 -7.79
CA ARG A 365 -9.26 18.69 -7.97
C ARG A 365 -8.90 20.15 -7.76
N ASP A 366 -8.02 20.42 -6.82
CA ASP A 366 -7.75 21.79 -6.43
C ASP A 366 -6.79 22.47 -7.41
N ASP A 367 -6.96 23.78 -7.54
CA ASP A 367 -5.97 24.66 -8.18
C ASP A 367 -4.76 24.77 -7.25
N PRO A 368 -3.62 24.18 -7.61
CA PRO A 368 -2.49 24.09 -6.71
C PRO A 368 -1.85 25.43 -6.35
N TRP A 369 -2.15 26.50 -7.09
CA TRP A 369 -1.66 27.86 -6.80
C TRP A 369 -2.55 28.65 -5.86
N SER A 370 -3.80 28.23 -5.67
CA SER A 370 -4.76 28.87 -4.77
C SER A 370 -4.69 28.33 -3.33
N VAL A 371 -4.07 27.16 -3.12
CA VAL A 371 -4.01 26.50 -1.81
C VAL A 371 -2.90 27.11 -0.97
N THR A 372 -3.26 27.59 0.22
CA THR A 372 -2.31 28.16 1.18
C THR A 372 -1.44 27.06 1.81
N PHE A 373 -0.31 27.46 2.39
CA PHE A 373 0.57 26.56 3.14
C PHE A 373 -0.19 25.84 4.26
N ASP A 374 -0.94 26.57 5.09
CA ASP A 374 -1.72 26.01 6.21
C ASP A 374 -2.73 24.95 5.74
N GLU A 375 -3.35 25.15 4.58
CA GLU A 375 -4.31 24.20 4.02
C GLU A 375 -3.61 22.95 3.46
N VAL A 376 -2.45 23.11 2.81
CA VAL A 376 -1.58 22.00 2.40
C VAL A 376 -1.14 21.18 3.62
N GLU A 377 -0.73 21.83 4.71
CA GLU A 377 -0.34 21.18 5.96
C GLU A 377 -1.51 20.39 6.57
N ARG A 378 -2.67 21.03 6.75
CA ARG A 378 -3.87 20.42 7.32
C ARG A 378 -4.29 19.17 6.54
N ARG A 379 -4.25 19.22 5.20
CA ARG A 379 -4.60 18.09 4.34
C ARG A 379 -3.59 16.96 4.41
N SER A 380 -2.30 17.31 4.46
CA SER A 380 -1.22 16.33 4.60
C SER A 380 -1.32 15.59 5.93
N GLN A 381 -1.60 16.30 7.03
CA GLN A 381 -1.89 15.70 8.33
C GLN A 381 -3.11 14.76 8.26
N ALA A 382 -4.19 15.15 7.59
CA ALA A 382 -5.37 14.30 7.41
C ALA A 382 -5.04 13.02 6.63
N MET A 383 -4.17 13.10 5.60
CA MET A 383 -3.67 11.94 4.86
C MET A 383 -2.86 11.00 5.76
N VAL A 384 -1.96 11.53 6.60
CA VAL A 384 -1.19 10.73 7.57
C VAL A 384 -2.14 10.02 8.55
N VAL A 385 -3.11 10.74 9.12
CA VAL A 385 -4.12 10.16 10.03
C VAL A 385 -4.92 9.05 9.34
N GLY A 386 -5.30 9.24 8.07
CA GLY A 386 -5.98 8.19 7.29
C GLY A 386 -5.13 6.93 7.12
N ASN A 387 -3.85 7.10 6.78
CA ASN A 387 -2.91 5.99 6.64
C ASN A 387 -2.66 5.26 7.98
N VAL A 388 -2.53 6.00 9.08
CA VAL A 388 -2.40 5.48 10.45
C VAL A 388 -3.63 4.65 10.83
N LYS A 389 -4.85 5.17 10.61
CA LYS A 389 -6.09 4.43 10.84
C LYS A 389 -6.13 3.12 10.06
N ARG A 390 -5.82 3.15 8.75
CA ARG A 390 -5.77 1.95 7.91
C ARG A 390 -4.77 0.93 8.44
N LEU A 391 -3.60 1.37 8.90
CA LEU A 391 -2.63 0.50 9.56
C LEU A 391 -3.21 -0.12 10.84
N GLY A 392 -3.92 0.65 11.67
CA GLY A 392 -4.61 0.14 12.86
C GLY A 392 -5.64 -0.95 12.51
N GLY A 393 -6.44 -0.76 11.47
CA GLY A 393 -7.38 -1.80 11.03
C GLY A 393 -6.70 -3.04 10.47
N TYR A 394 -5.58 -2.87 9.75
CA TYR A 394 -4.71 -3.98 9.36
C TYR A 394 -4.19 -4.77 10.58
N LEU A 395 -3.75 -4.08 11.63
CA LEU A 395 -3.27 -4.73 12.86
C LEU A 395 -4.40 -5.45 13.60
N GLY A 396 -5.62 -4.93 13.53
CA GLY A 396 -6.82 -5.61 14.02
C GLY A 396 -7.16 -6.93 13.33
N LEU A 397 -6.51 -7.26 12.21
CA LEU A 397 -6.60 -8.57 11.54
C LEU A 397 -5.65 -9.63 12.15
N HIS A 398 -4.92 -9.30 13.21
CA HIS A 398 -4.08 -10.25 13.94
C HIS A 398 -4.80 -10.80 15.17
N ASP A 399 -4.80 -12.11 15.31
CA ASP A 399 -4.80 -12.75 16.62
C ASP A 399 -3.41 -12.50 17.21
N GLY A 400 -3.21 -11.33 17.82
CA GLY A 400 -1.94 -11.01 18.45
C GLY A 400 -1.63 -12.02 19.56
N PRO A 401 -0.39 -12.53 19.69
CA PRO A 401 0.07 -13.10 20.94
C PRO A 401 -0.33 -12.20 22.13
N PRO A 402 -0.72 -12.72 23.31
CA PRO A 402 -1.09 -11.92 24.48
C PRO A 402 -0.05 -10.85 24.84
N GLU A 403 1.22 -11.06 24.48
CA GLU A 403 2.33 -10.11 24.65
C GLU A 403 2.20 -8.84 23.78
N LEU A 404 1.37 -8.84 22.74
CA LEU A 404 1.10 -7.71 21.83
C LEU A 404 -0.06 -6.81 22.29
N MET A 405 -0.82 -7.18 23.34
CA MET A 405 -1.86 -6.30 23.92
C MET A 405 -1.29 -4.97 24.42
N PHE A 406 0.00 -4.97 24.80
CA PHE A 406 0.72 -3.75 25.17
C PHE A 406 0.89 -2.79 23.99
N GLY A 407 1.14 -3.31 22.77
CA GLY A 407 1.23 -2.51 21.55
C GLY A 407 -0.09 -1.86 21.15
N ASP A 408 -1.23 -2.53 21.39
CA ASP A 408 -2.57 -1.96 21.18
C ASP A 408 -2.90 -0.85 22.20
N ALA A 409 -2.54 -1.03 23.47
CA ALA A 409 -2.68 0.02 24.49
C ALA A 409 -1.83 1.26 24.16
N LEU A 410 -0.61 1.03 23.64
CA LEU A 410 0.32 2.09 23.21
C LEU A 410 -0.15 2.79 21.92
N TRP A 411 -0.78 2.05 21.01
CA TRP A 411 -1.45 2.61 19.84
C TRP A 411 -2.62 3.52 20.23
N ARG A 412 -3.46 3.10 21.18
CA ARG A 412 -4.56 3.93 21.69
C ARG A 412 -4.06 5.18 22.43
N LEU A 413 -2.90 5.09 23.09
CA LEU A 413 -2.20 6.26 23.65
C LEU A 413 -1.69 7.20 22.54
N TYR A 414 -1.14 6.66 21.46
CA TYR A 414 -0.69 7.43 20.29
C TYR A 414 -1.84 8.07 19.51
N GLU A 415 -3.00 7.41 19.38
CA GLU A 415 -4.22 7.98 18.80
C GLU A 415 -4.78 9.16 19.63
N GLY A 416 -4.51 9.15 20.94
CA GLY A 416 -4.87 10.21 21.88
C GLY A 416 -4.03 11.49 21.72
N ASP A 417 -2.75 11.36 21.31
CA ASP A 417 -1.77 12.46 21.24
C ASP A 417 -1.33 12.76 19.80
N ARG A 418 -2.31 13.12 18.97
CA ARG A 418 -2.22 13.38 17.51
C ARG A 418 -1.20 14.44 17.05
N PHE A 419 -0.43 15.06 17.96
CA PHE A 419 0.39 16.24 17.69
C PHE A 419 1.91 15.99 17.61
N LEU A 420 2.42 14.81 18.00
CA LEU A 420 3.81 14.72 18.47
C LEU A 420 4.78 13.89 17.61
N ALA A 421 4.35 13.43 16.44
CA ALA A 421 5.23 12.72 15.50
C ALA A 421 4.72 12.91 14.07
N ASN A 422 4.76 14.15 13.59
CA ASN A 422 4.40 14.48 12.21
C ASN A 422 5.68 14.46 11.34
N PRO A 423 5.94 13.42 10.52
CA PRO A 423 7.16 13.28 9.71
C PRO A 423 7.07 14.06 8.39
N VAL A 424 6.25 15.11 8.35
CA VAL A 424 5.96 15.86 7.12
C VAL A 424 6.74 17.16 7.15
N GLN A 425 7.73 17.28 6.27
CA GLN A 425 8.41 18.54 6.02
C GLN A 425 7.72 19.26 4.87
N ILE A 426 7.31 20.51 5.10
CA ILE A 426 6.64 21.37 4.10
C ILE A 426 7.47 22.64 3.96
N ASP A 427 7.82 22.99 2.73
CA ASP A 427 8.52 24.24 2.40
C ASP A 427 7.74 24.98 1.31
N SER A 428 7.76 26.32 1.36
CA SER A 428 7.02 27.24 0.48
C SER A 428 7.87 27.89 -0.61
N ALA A 429 9.16 27.55 -0.71
CA ALA A 429 9.98 27.98 -1.84
C ALA A 429 9.52 27.29 -3.14
N LEU A 430 9.59 28.00 -4.28
CA LEU A 430 9.14 27.49 -5.58
C LEU A 430 9.71 26.07 -5.87
N PRO A 431 8.93 25.13 -6.42
CA PRO A 431 9.38 23.74 -6.62
C PRO A 431 10.65 23.60 -7.45
N LYS A 432 10.97 24.56 -8.33
CA LYS A 432 12.23 24.56 -9.09
C LYS A 432 13.44 24.78 -8.17
N ALA A 433 13.32 25.71 -7.22
CA ALA A 433 14.35 26.00 -6.21
C ALA A 433 14.42 24.90 -5.14
N GLN A 434 13.27 24.36 -4.72
CA GLN A 434 13.23 23.24 -3.79
C GLN A 434 13.63 21.93 -4.41
N GLY A 435 13.27 21.62 -5.66
CA GLY A 435 13.80 20.45 -6.36
C GLY A 435 15.32 20.52 -6.43
N THR A 436 15.89 21.70 -6.71
CA THR A 436 17.34 21.91 -6.68
C THR A 436 17.95 21.70 -5.27
N ARG A 437 17.23 22.05 -4.20
CA ARG A 437 17.65 21.79 -2.80
C ARG A 437 17.43 20.34 -2.39
N LEU A 438 16.22 19.81 -2.50
CA LEU A 438 15.87 18.39 -2.31
C LEU A 438 16.78 17.47 -3.12
N PHE A 439 17.36 17.89 -4.25
CA PHE A 439 18.20 17.02 -5.10
C PHE A 439 19.63 17.53 -5.32
N ALA A 440 20.12 18.42 -4.45
CA ALA A 440 21.43 19.09 -4.38
C ALA A 440 22.38 19.06 -5.60
N THR A 441 22.87 20.26 -5.95
CA THR A 441 23.99 20.43 -6.89
C THR A 441 25.36 20.18 -6.21
N ALA A 442 26.35 19.80 -7.02
CA ALA A 442 27.64 19.22 -6.61
C ALA A 442 28.53 20.02 -5.63
N ASN A 443 28.12 21.21 -5.18
CA ASN A 443 28.90 22.10 -4.32
C ASN A 443 28.14 22.64 -3.09
N GLU A 444 26.90 22.21 -2.83
CA GLU A 444 26.19 22.53 -1.57
C GLU A 444 26.33 21.36 -0.58
N PRO A 445 26.43 21.63 0.75
CA PRO A 445 26.36 20.58 1.76
C PRO A 445 25.07 19.79 1.55
N ASN A 446 25.25 18.48 1.37
CA ASN A 446 24.25 17.57 0.88
C ASN A 446 23.05 17.49 1.85
N PRO A 447 21.81 17.83 1.44
CA PRO A 447 20.58 17.63 2.22
C PRO A 447 20.20 16.15 2.41
N TRP A 448 21.02 15.25 1.86
CA TRP A 448 21.03 13.80 2.06
C TRP A 448 22.23 13.30 2.88
N GLN A 449 23.03 14.20 3.47
CA GLN A 449 23.89 13.76 4.56
C GLN A 449 22.97 13.34 5.70
N ASN A 450 23.21 12.12 6.20
CA ASN A 450 22.66 11.59 7.45
C ASN A 450 23.12 12.41 8.68
N GLU A 451 23.12 13.74 8.60
CA GLU A 451 23.19 14.54 9.79
C GLU A 451 21.84 14.40 10.47
N MET A 452 21.86 13.78 11.66
CA MET A 452 20.71 13.74 12.55
C MET A 452 20.20 15.17 12.69
N ILE A 453 19.04 15.45 12.10
CA ILE A 453 18.28 16.63 12.46
C ILE A 453 17.79 16.32 13.87
N ASP A 454 18.25 17.11 14.85
CA ASP A 454 17.66 17.12 16.19
C ASP A 454 16.22 17.61 16.04
N VAL A 455 15.31 16.68 15.74
CA VAL A 455 13.90 16.90 15.93
C VAL A 455 13.74 17.04 17.44
N PRO A 456 13.13 18.13 17.95
CA PRO A 456 12.82 18.22 19.36
C PRO A 456 11.82 17.10 19.67
N VAL A 457 12.35 15.93 20.06
CA VAL A 457 11.57 14.94 20.74
C VAL A 457 11.12 15.63 22.00
N LEU A 458 9.80 15.81 22.13
CA LEU A 458 9.12 16.24 23.35
C LEU A 458 10.06 16.28 24.54
N THR A 459 10.59 17.47 24.84
CA THR A 459 11.27 17.67 26.11
C THR A 459 10.23 17.35 27.16
N ARG A 460 10.45 16.27 27.90
CA ARG A 460 9.69 15.96 29.11
C ARG A 460 9.60 17.27 29.89
N PRO A 461 8.41 17.84 30.17
CA PRO A 461 8.33 18.88 31.17
C PRO A 461 9.05 18.32 32.39
N SER A 462 10.05 19.03 32.89
CA SER A 462 11.05 18.57 33.88
C SER A 462 10.45 17.98 35.17
N ASN A 463 9.13 18.04 35.30
CA ASN A 463 8.35 17.80 36.48
C ASN A 463 7.32 16.67 36.31
N LEU A 464 7.37 15.86 35.24
CA LEU A 464 6.51 14.67 35.10
C LEU A 464 6.81 13.69 36.25
N GLN A 465 5.91 13.59 37.22
CA GLN A 465 6.00 12.62 38.32
C GLN A 465 5.14 11.39 37.98
N GLY A 466 5.70 10.19 38.14
CA GLY A 466 5.00 8.95 37.88
C GLY A 466 5.86 7.73 38.20
N PRO A 467 5.27 6.52 38.20
CA PRO A 467 6.02 5.28 38.41
C PRO A 467 7.21 5.18 37.45
N GLN A 468 8.38 4.76 37.95
CA GLN A 468 9.60 4.68 37.14
C GLN A 468 9.44 3.81 35.90
N ALA A 469 8.61 2.77 35.95
CA ALA A 469 8.30 1.93 34.80
C ALA A 469 7.65 2.74 33.67
N ILE A 470 6.66 3.57 33.99
CA ILE A 470 5.95 4.42 33.02
C ILE A 470 6.88 5.50 32.46
N LEU A 471 7.64 6.18 33.32
CA LEU A 471 8.61 7.20 32.88
C LEU A 471 9.72 6.60 32.02
N GLY A 472 10.21 5.41 32.37
CA GLY A 472 11.19 4.67 31.58
C GLY A 472 10.65 4.23 30.23
N LEU A 473 9.37 3.84 30.17
CA LEU A 473 8.68 3.48 28.92
C LEU A 473 8.51 4.69 28.01
N VAL A 474 8.10 5.84 28.56
CA VAL A 474 8.06 7.11 27.84
C VAL A 474 9.46 7.49 27.33
N ASP A 475 10.52 7.25 28.12
CA ASP A 475 11.90 7.47 27.69
C ASP A 475 12.36 6.52 26.57
N VAL A 476 11.89 5.27 26.54
CA VAL A 476 12.15 4.33 25.42
C VAL A 476 11.39 4.75 24.15
N LEU A 477 10.11 5.12 24.28
CA LEU A 477 9.27 5.55 23.15
C LEU A 477 9.74 6.87 22.54
N SER A 478 10.30 7.76 23.36
CA SER A 478 10.96 8.99 22.93
C SER A 478 12.40 8.78 22.45
N GLY A 479 12.92 7.56 22.43
CA GLY A 479 14.29 7.27 21.99
C GLY A 479 15.39 7.78 22.92
N ARG A 480 15.07 8.28 24.12
CA ARG A 480 16.05 8.71 25.15
C ARG A 480 16.68 7.53 25.88
N ARG A 481 16.04 6.37 25.85
CA ARG A 481 16.59 5.09 26.29
C ARG A 481 16.61 4.12 25.13
N ASP A 482 17.63 3.27 25.12
CA ASP A 482 17.68 2.17 24.18
C ASP A 482 16.48 1.24 24.40
N VAL A 483 16.01 0.65 23.31
CA VAL A 483 14.87 -0.27 23.30
C VAL A 483 15.17 -1.53 24.12
N ALA A 484 16.44 -1.91 24.29
CA ALA A 484 16.82 -2.99 25.20
C ALA A 484 16.46 -2.68 26.67
N SER A 485 16.32 -1.40 27.05
CA SER A 485 15.89 -1.02 28.39
C SER A 485 14.40 -1.28 28.66
N SER A 486 13.57 -1.57 27.64
CA SER A 486 12.14 -1.86 27.84
C SER A 486 11.87 -3.20 28.51
N THR A 487 12.76 -4.18 28.33
CA THR A 487 12.65 -5.51 28.94
C THR A 487 12.89 -5.48 30.45
N GLU A 488 13.61 -4.48 30.95
CA GLU A 488 13.79 -4.25 32.39
C GLU A 488 12.56 -3.59 33.05
N LEU A 489 11.74 -2.90 32.24
CA LEU A 489 10.57 -2.13 32.67
C LEU A 489 9.27 -2.94 32.63
N VAL A 490 9.22 -3.99 31.80
CA VAL A 490 8.10 -4.92 31.70
C VAL A 490 8.50 -6.24 32.34
N ARG A 491 8.30 -6.35 33.66
CA ARG A 491 8.50 -7.62 34.37
C ARG A 491 7.19 -8.42 34.45
N PRO A 492 7.23 -9.77 34.49
CA PRO A 492 6.04 -10.62 34.52
C PRO A 492 5.10 -10.38 35.72
N ASP A 493 5.59 -9.75 36.78
CA ASP A 493 4.89 -9.43 38.03
C ASP A 493 4.20 -8.06 38.02
N VAL A 494 4.31 -7.27 36.95
CA VAL A 494 3.67 -5.94 36.87
C VAL A 494 2.42 -6.01 35.99
N GLN A 495 1.24 -6.12 36.61
CA GLN A 495 -0.03 -5.87 35.93
C GLN A 495 -0.33 -4.37 35.94
N LEU A 496 -0.19 -3.72 34.79
CA LEU A 496 -0.58 -2.33 34.60
C LEU A 496 -2.06 -2.28 34.19
N GLN A 497 -2.92 -1.72 35.03
CA GLN A 497 -4.33 -1.48 34.71
C GLN A 497 -4.61 0.03 34.73
N ILE A 498 -5.17 0.56 33.64
CA ILE A 498 -5.52 1.98 33.49
C ILE A 498 -7.04 2.05 33.33
N ASP A 499 -7.75 2.44 34.38
CA ASP A 499 -9.21 2.37 34.41
C ASP A 499 -9.91 3.50 33.63
N HIS A 500 -9.31 4.68 33.48
CA HIS A 500 -9.87 5.77 32.68
C HIS A 500 -8.80 6.78 32.21
N PHE A 501 -8.87 7.20 30.94
CA PHE A 501 -8.01 8.26 30.38
C PHE A 501 -8.84 9.37 29.71
N GLN A 502 -8.64 10.63 30.11
CA GLN A 502 -9.12 11.82 29.41
C GLN A 502 -8.23 13.02 29.72
N LEU A 503 -7.89 13.84 28.71
CA LEU A 503 -6.88 14.90 28.85
C LEU A 503 -7.45 16.28 28.49
N GLN A 504 -7.63 17.15 29.51
CA GLN A 504 -7.67 18.61 29.38
C GLN A 504 -7.28 19.30 30.70
N GLY A 505 -6.18 20.07 30.69
CA GLY A 505 -5.87 21.24 31.53
C GLY A 505 -5.99 21.17 33.07
N SER A 506 -4.85 21.02 33.76
CA SER A 506 -4.55 21.30 35.20
C SER A 506 -5.13 20.34 36.28
N GLU A 507 -4.25 19.83 37.14
CA GLU A 507 -4.36 18.54 37.85
C GLU A 507 -4.43 18.60 39.39
N GLN A 508 -5.03 17.54 39.97
CA GLN A 508 -4.31 16.59 40.84
C GLN A 508 -4.70 15.12 40.51
N TRP A 509 -3.84 14.16 40.86
CA TRP A 509 -3.82 12.75 40.38
C TRP A 509 -4.05 11.70 41.48
N HIS A 510 -4.56 10.53 41.08
CA HIS A 510 -4.40 9.25 41.80
C HIS A 510 -4.06 8.12 40.83
N ALA A 511 -2.93 7.46 41.03
CA ALA A 511 -2.53 6.22 40.36
C ALA A 511 -2.06 5.23 41.43
N TRP A 512 -2.35 3.94 41.24
CA TRP A 512 -1.94 2.89 42.16
C TRP A 512 -1.26 1.76 41.40
N VAL A 513 -0.18 1.26 41.99
CA VAL A 513 0.53 0.05 41.55
C VAL A 513 0.23 -1.00 42.61
N THR A 514 -0.30 -2.14 42.19
CA THR A 514 -0.44 -3.30 43.06
C THR A 514 0.76 -4.20 42.82
N PHE A 515 1.49 -4.51 43.88
CA PHE A 515 2.60 -5.46 43.89
C PHE A 515 2.10 -6.88 44.15
#